data_AF-A0A7V2CN60-F1
#
_entry.id   AF-A0A7V2CN60-F1
#
_cell.length_a   1.000
_cell.length_b   1.000
_cell.length_c   1.000
_cell.angle_alpha   90.00
_cell.angle_beta   90.00
_cell.angle_gamma   90.00
#
_symmetry.space_group_name_H-M   'P 1'
#
loop_
_entity.id
_entity.type
_entity.pdbx_description
1 polymer ?
#
loop_
_entity_poly.entity_id
_entity_poly.type
_entity_poly.pdbx_seq_one_letter_code
_entity_poly.pdbx_strand_id
1 'polypeptide(L)'
;MSEQVLQIDVPKYNFMSRDEDGLLATLPRRSAGLISAAALLYKAKQFDDGLVAAVELASQRGTGHLIGKRPLLQALLQSLLQGDTEVDQAAQGLLFSASILGGLPNTAPDALRPVVQRTVDDFLADERRSKPLGFYTWSDELRAVFQQDRLLQTELRQEQARGLAELLERTRPARSAYEAHLRLAARLTNPLAGADLRAWLGNSVPVLSEGTSQWSFFPASRSHEAVLLEKLYGDRPIPDGFDLMNELIRRARAGELRLEPTDISGWYDYQTWSLEPLIRPDAVPEASRLRLEPRYRNHLERLFKGMLALARETHVKQVKAAVGGCAFRREVVYIEPDLGVEPLPEVYRRRAAAYRFVRGVLDEAFSDAALRTMHRLTSAGPVEISLADEIAAMESLFEGACRVACRDMGLPLPTNPPGKPDEHEAHFLQWAAGQEQDGDLSRDGRMMVPVFHDVQRRQTKVWAFLGWDRTLLQIAYAREPSVVSCEGVSAARQVPEATDRLNTLRKKFRKVPEPEAPPPAPDVQFRSRWCEAAVPVFAEVYVRRLLDRNEFRKHCDRYRTKEAILANLC
;
A
#
# COMPACT_ATOMS: atom_id res chain seq x y z
N MET A 1 11.11 22.41 -26.15
CA MET A 1 10.00 21.45 -25.91
C MET A 1 8.78 22.25 -25.48
N SER A 2 7.56 21.71 -25.66
CA SER A 2 6.33 22.45 -25.34
C SER A 2 6.13 22.65 -23.83
N GLU A 3 5.70 23.84 -23.42
CA GLU A 3 5.19 24.13 -22.06
C GLU A 3 3.72 23.72 -21.94
N GLN A 4 3.42 22.49 -22.37
CA GLN A 4 2.09 21.92 -22.36
C GLN A 4 1.65 21.64 -20.93
N VAL A 5 0.44 22.10 -20.58
CA VAL A 5 -0.18 21.94 -19.27
C VAL A 5 -1.50 21.21 -19.45
N LEU A 6 -1.73 20.17 -18.66
CA LEU A 6 -2.97 19.40 -18.66
C LEU A 6 -3.94 19.97 -17.62
N GLN A 7 -5.23 20.05 -17.95
CA GLN A 7 -6.31 20.33 -17.01
C GLN A 7 -7.07 19.05 -16.71
N ILE A 8 -7.33 18.78 -15.43
CA ILE A 8 -8.01 17.55 -14.97
C ILE A 8 -9.14 17.91 -14.00
N ASP A 9 -10.37 17.51 -14.32
CA ASP A 9 -11.54 17.61 -13.43
C ASP A 9 -12.27 16.27 -13.26
N VAL A 10 -13.07 16.19 -12.20
CA VAL A 10 -14.13 15.21 -12.00
C VAL A 10 -15.46 15.96 -12.15
N PRO A 11 -16.22 15.78 -13.24
CA PRO A 11 -17.39 16.62 -13.53
C PRO A 11 -18.57 16.39 -12.58
N LYS A 12 -19.44 17.41 -12.45
CA LYS A 12 -20.55 17.43 -11.46
C LYS A 12 -21.63 16.37 -11.72
N TYR A 13 -21.90 16.06 -12.99
CA TYR A 13 -22.87 15.05 -13.40
C TYR A 13 -22.10 13.84 -13.94
N ASN A 14 -22.05 12.78 -13.14
CA ASN A 14 -21.68 11.48 -13.64
C ASN A 14 -22.88 10.91 -14.42
N PHE A 15 -22.90 11.12 -15.75
CA PHE A 15 -23.97 10.63 -16.62
C PHE A 15 -24.08 9.09 -16.67
N MET A 16 -23.11 8.36 -16.09
CA MET A 16 -23.11 6.90 -15.95
C MET A 16 -23.52 6.41 -14.55
N SER A 17 -23.78 7.30 -13.59
CA SER A 17 -24.29 6.97 -12.26
C SER A 17 -25.76 7.42 -12.15
N ARG A 18 -26.67 6.48 -12.44
CA ARG A 18 -28.11 6.70 -12.27
C ARG A 18 -28.88 5.52 -11.67
N ASP A 19 -28.26 4.34 -11.62
CA ASP A 19 -28.69 3.22 -10.81
C ASP A 19 -27.91 3.20 -9.48
N GLU A 20 -28.53 2.70 -8.41
CA GLU A 20 -27.94 2.58 -7.07
C GLU A 20 -27.00 1.37 -6.97
N ASP A 21 -26.06 1.26 -7.91
CA ASP A 21 -25.14 0.12 -8.01
C ASP A 21 -24.29 -0.02 -6.74
N GLY A 22 -24.34 -1.22 -6.15
CA GLY A 22 -23.64 -1.54 -4.92
C GLY A 22 -22.12 -1.55 -5.07
N LEU A 23 -21.43 -1.28 -3.96
CA LEU A 23 -19.97 -1.20 -3.93
C LEU A 23 -19.32 -2.50 -4.38
N LEU A 24 -18.41 -2.40 -5.35
CA LEU A 24 -17.74 -3.54 -5.95
C LEU A 24 -16.70 -4.11 -4.98
N ALA A 25 -16.69 -5.44 -4.80
CA ALA A 25 -15.72 -6.10 -3.93
C ALA A 25 -14.27 -5.96 -4.46
N THR A 26 -14.11 -6.07 -5.78
CA THR A 26 -12.84 -6.07 -6.50
C THR A 26 -12.64 -4.77 -7.26
N LEU A 27 -11.42 -4.52 -7.76
CA LEU A 27 -11.19 -3.41 -8.68
C LEU A 27 -12.14 -3.56 -9.91
N PRO A 28 -12.86 -2.51 -10.34
CA PRO A 28 -13.63 -2.54 -11.59
C PRO A 28 -12.69 -2.79 -12.79
N ARG A 29 -13.20 -3.53 -13.78
CA ARG A 29 -12.53 -3.72 -15.07
C ARG A 29 -12.37 -2.38 -15.79
N ARG A 30 -11.30 -2.27 -16.58
CA ARG A 30 -10.90 -1.03 -17.27
C ARG A 30 -11.74 -0.85 -18.54
N SER A 31 -12.44 0.28 -18.71
CA SER A 31 -12.77 0.72 -20.08
C SER A 31 -11.57 1.46 -20.70
N ALA A 32 -11.35 1.23 -22.00
CA ALA A 32 -10.02 1.26 -22.61
C ALA A 32 -9.27 2.62 -22.52
N GLY A 33 -7.95 2.54 -22.35
CA GLY A 33 -7.04 3.68 -22.28
C GLY A 33 -6.24 3.69 -20.99
N LEU A 34 -6.53 4.67 -20.13
CA LEU A 34 -5.75 5.06 -18.95
C LEU A 34 -5.54 3.92 -17.93
N ILE A 35 -4.30 3.72 -17.50
CA ILE A 35 -3.98 2.99 -16.26
C ILE A 35 -4.14 3.94 -15.07
N SER A 36 -4.89 3.50 -14.06
CA SER A 36 -4.99 4.27 -12.82
C SER A 36 -3.85 4.01 -11.85
N ALA A 37 -3.52 5.05 -11.07
CA ALA A 37 -2.85 4.88 -9.79
C ALA A 37 -3.61 3.90 -8.89
N ALA A 38 -4.95 3.86 -8.94
CA ALA A 38 -5.78 2.86 -8.26
C ALA A 38 -5.28 1.42 -8.47
N ALA A 39 -5.13 1.03 -9.74
CA ALA A 39 -4.77 -0.33 -10.13
C ALA A 39 -3.34 -0.67 -9.72
N LEU A 40 -2.39 0.19 -10.07
CA LEU A 40 -0.98 0.03 -9.70
C LEU A 40 -0.80 -0.10 -8.19
N LEU A 41 -1.40 0.83 -7.45
CA LEU A 41 -1.29 0.85 -5.99
C LEU A 41 -2.07 -0.32 -5.36
N TYR A 42 -3.17 -0.80 -5.95
CA TYR A 42 -3.85 -2.01 -5.46
C TYR A 42 -3.03 -3.28 -5.69
N LYS A 43 -2.33 -3.39 -6.83
CA LYS A 43 -1.34 -4.46 -7.03
C LYS A 43 -0.23 -4.36 -5.98
N ALA A 44 0.29 -3.16 -5.71
CA ALA A 44 1.25 -2.94 -4.62
C ALA A 44 0.72 -3.47 -3.29
N LYS A 45 -0.50 -3.12 -2.88
CA LYS A 45 -1.16 -3.67 -1.69
C LYS A 45 -1.18 -5.21 -1.67
N GLN A 46 -1.55 -5.87 -2.76
CA GLN A 46 -1.66 -7.34 -2.81
C GLN A 46 -0.29 -8.06 -2.88
N PHE A 47 0.71 -7.38 -3.43
CA PHE A 47 2.10 -7.79 -3.34
C PHE A 47 2.65 -7.63 -1.90
N ASP A 48 2.49 -6.43 -1.33
CA ASP A 48 2.99 -6.03 -0.02
C ASP A 48 2.40 -6.93 1.10
N ASP A 49 1.09 -7.25 1.08
CA ASP A 49 0.46 -8.20 2.02
C ASP A 49 1.19 -9.56 2.02
N GLY A 50 1.50 -10.06 0.83
CA GLY A 50 2.11 -11.38 0.65
C GLY A 50 3.61 -11.42 0.95
N LEU A 51 4.31 -10.30 0.74
CA LEU A 51 5.70 -10.11 1.11
C LEU A 51 5.83 -10.14 2.64
N VAL A 52 5.01 -9.36 3.37
CA VAL A 52 5.06 -9.36 4.84
C VAL A 52 4.67 -10.74 5.40
N ALA A 53 3.65 -11.39 4.83
CA ALA A 53 3.29 -12.76 5.20
C ALA A 53 4.43 -13.78 5.01
N ALA A 54 5.19 -13.69 3.91
CA ALA A 54 6.36 -14.53 3.67
C ALA A 54 7.49 -14.25 4.67
N VAL A 55 7.74 -12.98 4.97
CA VAL A 55 8.77 -12.52 5.91
C VAL A 55 8.43 -12.91 7.35
N GLU A 56 7.16 -12.91 7.75
CA GLU A 56 6.73 -13.40 9.07
C GLU A 56 6.98 -14.91 9.22
N LEU A 57 6.63 -15.75 8.25
CA LEU A 57 6.92 -17.19 8.34
C LEU A 57 8.42 -17.50 8.28
N ALA A 58 9.19 -16.78 7.47
CA ALA A 58 10.66 -16.88 7.46
C ALA A 58 11.25 -16.45 8.82
N SER A 59 10.75 -15.37 9.42
CA SER A 59 11.14 -14.91 10.76
C SER A 59 10.72 -15.88 11.87
N GLN A 60 9.59 -16.57 11.72
CA GLN A 60 9.12 -17.56 12.70
C GLN A 60 10.00 -18.81 12.73
N ARG A 61 10.35 -19.31 11.54
CA ARG A 61 11.08 -20.57 11.33
C ARG A 61 12.60 -20.39 11.43
N GLY A 62 13.10 -19.21 11.04
CA GLY A 62 14.52 -18.95 10.80
C GLY A 62 14.87 -19.20 9.33
N THR A 63 15.62 -18.31 8.70
CA THR A 63 15.93 -18.34 7.26
C THR A 63 17.14 -17.45 6.99
N GLY A 64 18.11 -17.94 6.21
CA GLY A 64 19.30 -17.16 5.87
C GLY A 64 20.12 -16.76 7.10
N HIS A 65 20.42 -15.47 7.25
CA HIS A 65 21.12 -14.93 8.43
C HIS A 65 20.25 -14.84 9.68
N LEU A 66 18.91 -14.86 9.55
CA LEU A 66 18.00 -14.67 10.67
C LEU A 66 17.70 -16.00 11.39
N ILE A 67 18.23 -16.14 12.61
CA ILE A 67 17.76 -17.12 13.59
C ILE A 67 16.29 -16.80 13.92
N GLY A 68 15.40 -17.80 13.86
CA GLY A 68 13.96 -17.57 13.97
C GLY A 68 13.41 -17.42 15.39
N LYS A 69 12.19 -16.86 15.49
CA LYS A 69 11.44 -16.68 16.74
C LYS A 69 11.23 -18.00 17.49
N ARG A 70 10.99 -19.13 16.79
CA ARG A 70 10.90 -20.45 17.43
C ARG A 70 12.22 -20.90 18.07
N PRO A 71 13.37 -21.01 17.35
CA PRO A 71 14.68 -21.24 17.98
C PRO A 71 15.03 -20.29 19.13
N LEU A 72 14.73 -18.99 18.99
CA LEU A 72 14.91 -17.97 20.04
C LEU A 72 14.16 -18.34 21.33
N LEU A 73 12.85 -18.55 21.24
CA LEU A 73 12.03 -18.88 22.41
C LEU A 73 12.39 -20.26 22.98
N GLN A 74 12.70 -21.24 22.13
CA GLN A 74 13.16 -22.56 22.56
C GLN A 74 14.44 -22.49 23.40
N ALA A 75 15.43 -21.69 22.98
CA ALA A 75 16.67 -21.51 23.73
C ALA A 75 16.45 -20.83 25.08
N LEU A 76 15.55 -19.84 25.15
CA LEU A 76 15.18 -19.17 26.40
C LEU A 76 14.45 -20.13 27.37
N LEU A 77 13.49 -20.92 26.87
CA LEU A 77 12.81 -21.94 27.69
C LEU A 77 13.78 -23.01 28.18
N GLN A 78 14.75 -23.44 27.35
CA GLN A 78 15.80 -24.36 27.76
C GLN A 78 16.69 -23.75 28.86
N SER A 79 17.06 -22.48 28.76
CA SER A 79 17.84 -21.79 29.81
C SER A 79 17.05 -21.58 31.11
N LEU A 80 15.73 -21.42 31.07
CA LEU A 80 14.88 -21.38 32.27
C LEU A 80 14.80 -22.76 32.97
N LEU A 81 14.77 -23.85 32.20
CA LEU A 81 14.68 -25.21 32.72
C LEU A 81 16.01 -25.78 33.25
N GLN A 82 17.14 -25.10 32.99
CA GLN A 82 18.49 -25.62 33.29
C GLN A 82 19.19 -24.99 34.51
N GLY A 83 18.59 -24.02 35.20
CA GLY A 83 19.22 -23.45 36.40
C GLY A 83 18.33 -22.51 37.21
N ASP A 84 18.85 -22.13 38.37
CA ASP A 84 18.23 -21.10 39.21
C ASP A 84 18.24 -19.76 38.48
N THR A 85 17.06 -19.31 38.08
CA THR A 85 16.84 -18.01 37.44
C THR A 85 15.85 -17.20 38.26
N GLU A 86 16.21 -15.97 38.61
CA GLU A 86 15.35 -15.05 39.39
C GLU A 86 14.27 -14.38 38.52
N VAL A 87 13.91 -15.01 37.39
CA VAL A 87 12.89 -14.51 36.47
C VAL A 87 11.51 -14.73 37.09
N ASP A 88 10.77 -13.64 37.30
CA ASP A 88 9.40 -13.64 37.83
C ASP A 88 8.49 -14.68 37.15
N GLN A 89 7.66 -15.38 37.92
CA GLN A 89 6.81 -16.45 37.40
C GLN A 89 5.87 -15.99 36.28
N ALA A 90 5.41 -14.73 36.30
CA ALA A 90 4.60 -14.19 35.20
C ALA A 90 5.44 -13.86 33.95
N ALA A 91 6.72 -13.54 34.09
CA ALA A 91 7.64 -13.38 32.95
C ALA A 91 8.04 -14.74 32.33
N GLN A 92 8.26 -15.76 33.16
CA GLN A 92 8.41 -17.14 32.67
C GLN A 92 7.12 -17.61 31.99
N GLY A 93 5.97 -17.37 32.64
CA GLY A 93 4.64 -17.68 32.11
C GLY A 93 4.41 -17.07 30.73
N LEU A 94 4.76 -15.79 30.54
CA LEU A 94 4.68 -15.10 29.25
C LEU A 94 5.45 -15.83 28.14
N LEU A 95 6.69 -16.28 28.38
CA LEU A 95 7.48 -17.00 27.38
C LEU A 95 6.90 -18.38 27.04
N PHE A 96 6.41 -19.13 28.04
CA PHE A 96 5.74 -20.41 27.82
C PHE A 96 4.42 -20.21 27.04
N SER A 97 3.54 -19.29 27.46
CA SER A 97 2.28 -18.97 26.77
C SER A 97 2.51 -18.46 25.34
N ALA A 98 3.50 -17.59 25.12
CA ALA A 98 3.86 -17.13 23.78
C ALA A 98 4.38 -18.27 22.90
N SER A 99 5.15 -19.20 23.45
CA SER A 99 5.63 -20.39 22.75
C SER A 99 4.48 -21.31 22.34
N ILE A 100 3.50 -21.54 23.22
CA ILE A 100 2.27 -22.30 22.90
C ILE A 100 1.53 -21.62 21.74
N LEU A 101 1.26 -20.31 21.84
CA LEU A 101 0.51 -19.57 20.82
C LEU A 101 1.20 -19.56 19.44
N GLY A 102 2.54 -19.52 19.38
CA GLY A 102 3.31 -19.58 18.13
C GLY A 102 3.52 -20.99 17.55
N GLY A 103 2.86 -22.00 18.12
CA GLY A 103 2.94 -23.39 17.69
C GLY A 103 4.29 -24.05 17.95
N LEU A 104 4.99 -23.67 19.04
CA LEU A 104 6.18 -24.38 19.54
C LEU A 104 5.75 -25.34 20.67
N PRO A 105 5.73 -26.67 20.45
CA PRO A 105 5.36 -27.63 21.49
C PRO A 105 6.30 -27.52 22.69
N ASN A 106 5.72 -27.34 23.88
CA ASN A 106 6.45 -27.23 25.14
C ASN A 106 5.57 -27.73 26.30
N THR A 107 6.20 -28.11 27.40
CA THR A 107 5.52 -28.49 28.64
C THR A 107 6.00 -27.57 29.75
N ALA A 108 5.12 -26.68 30.22
CA ALA A 108 5.43 -25.83 31.36
C ALA A 108 5.57 -26.68 32.65
N PRO A 109 6.57 -26.39 33.51
CA PRO A 109 6.68 -26.98 34.85
C PRO A 109 5.38 -26.85 35.64
N ASP A 110 5.09 -27.83 36.49
CA ASP A 110 3.80 -27.98 37.18
C ASP A 110 3.40 -26.75 38.00
N ALA A 111 4.38 -26.07 38.61
CA ALA A 111 4.18 -24.81 39.32
C ALA A 111 3.77 -23.63 38.41
N LEU A 112 4.17 -23.63 37.14
CA LEU A 112 3.86 -22.58 36.17
C LEU A 112 2.59 -22.86 35.35
N ARG A 113 2.13 -24.11 35.23
CA ARG A 113 0.93 -24.45 34.44
C ARG A 113 -0.30 -23.56 34.73
N PRO A 114 -0.65 -23.20 35.99
CA PRO A 114 -1.79 -22.33 36.27
C PRO A 114 -1.61 -20.89 35.79
N VAL A 115 -0.36 -20.40 35.78
CA VAL A 115 0.00 -19.07 35.27
C VAL A 115 -0.07 -19.07 33.74
N VAL A 116 0.56 -20.05 33.10
CA VAL A 116 0.61 -20.20 31.63
C VAL A 116 -0.79 -20.34 31.04
N GLN A 117 -1.65 -21.16 31.65
CA GLN A 117 -3.04 -21.33 31.21
C GLN A 117 -3.81 -20.02 31.31
N ARG A 118 -3.79 -19.35 32.48
CA ARG A 118 -4.47 -18.06 32.67
C ARG A 118 -3.96 -16.99 31.70
N THR A 119 -2.65 -16.90 31.47
CA THR A 119 -2.07 -15.93 30.52
C THR A 119 -2.50 -16.19 29.07
N VAL A 120 -2.76 -17.45 28.69
CA VAL A 120 -3.37 -17.76 27.38
C VAL A 120 -4.86 -17.39 27.35
N ASP A 121 -5.63 -17.80 28.37
CA ASP A 121 -7.08 -17.58 28.42
C ASP A 121 -7.45 -16.08 28.48
N ASP A 122 -6.81 -15.32 29.38
CA ASP A 122 -7.02 -13.87 29.55
C ASP A 122 -6.63 -13.11 28.27
N PHE A 123 -5.58 -13.55 27.56
CA PHE A 123 -5.16 -12.95 26.29
C PHE A 123 -6.16 -13.26 25.16
N LEU A 124 -6.56 -14.52 25.01
CA LEU A 124 -7.49 -14.94 23.97
C LEU A 124 -8.87 -14.30 24.14
N ALA A 125 -9.31 -14.07 25.38
CA ALA A 125 -10.58 -13.41 25.71
C ALA A 125 -10.68 -11.95 25.22
N ASP A 126 -9.57 -11.21 25.09
CA ASP A 126 -9.58 -9.86 24.52
C ASP A 126 -9.42 -9.90 22.99
N GLU A 127 -10.54 -10.03 22.25
CA GLU A 127 -10.58 -9.97 20.77
C GLU A 127 -9.75 -8.80 20.20
N ARG A 128 -9.65 -7.65 20.91
CA ARG A 128 -8.89 -6.46 20.44
C ARG A 128 -7.37 -6.70 20.42
N ARG A 129 -6.89 -7.70 21.17
CA ARG A 129 -5.48 -8.10 21.25
C ARG A 129 -5.20 -9.38 20.46
N SER A 130 -6.09 -10.37 20.55
CA SER A 130 -5.86 -11.75 20.09
C SER A 130 -6.41 -12.11 18.71
N LYS A 131 -7.35 -11.32 18.16
CA LYS A 131 -8.03 -11.63 16.88
C LYS A 131 -7.14 -11.27 15.67
N PRO A 132 -6.74 -12.23 14.82
CA PRO A 132 -5.92 -11.95 13.64
C PRO A 132 -6.67 -11.12 12.60
N LEU A 133 -5.93 -10.29 11.86
CA LEU A 133 -6.44 -9.35 10.86
C LEU A 133 -5.61 -9.41 9.57
N GLY A 134 -6.13 -8.88 8.46
CA GLY A 134 -5.37 -8.76 7.21
C GLY A 134 -4.94 -10.10 6.64
N PHE A 135 -3.63 -10.26 6.35
CA PHE A 135 -3.06 -11.52 5.86
C PHE A 135 -2.90 -12.58 6.96
N TYR A 136 -2.94 -12.21 8.25
CA TYR A 136 -2.81 -13.18 9.35
C TYR A 136 -3.99 -14.17 9.47
N THR A 137 -5.04 -13.98 8.68
CA THR A 137 -6.17 -14.94 8.55
C THR A 137 -5.97 -15.96 7.42
N TRP A 138 -4.84 -15.96 6.69
CA TRP A 138 -4.62 -16.83 5.53
C TRP A 138 -4.17 -18.25 5.88
N SER A 139 -3.52 -18.45 7.02
CA SER A 139 -3.13 -19.78 7.51
C SER A 139 -3.07 -19.80 9.04
N ASP A 140 -3.18 -21.00 9.63
CA ASP A 140 -3.11 -21.13 11.09
C ASP A 140 -1.70 -20.90 11.65
N GLU A 141 -0.65 -21.04 10.83
CA GLU A 141 0.70 -20.62 11.24
C GLU A 141 0.84 -19.10 11.29
N LEU A 142 0.22 -18.35 10.36
CA LEU A 142 0.17 -16.89 10.44
C LEU A 142 -0.71 -16.40 11.62
N ARG A 143 -1.83 -17.09 11.90
CA ARG A 143 -2.65 -16.87 13.11
C ARG A 143 -1.81 -17.07 14.38
N ALA A 144 -1.04 -18.15 14.44
CA ALA A 144 -0.15 -18.47 15.56
C ALA A 144 0.94 -17.39 15.77
N VAL A 145 1.59 -16.95 14.68
CA VAL A 145 2.57 -15.85 14.71
C VAL A 145 1.93 -14.56 15.23
N PHE A 146 0.77 -14.17 14.72
CA PHE A 146 0.05 -12.99 15.19
C PHE A 146 -0.22 -13.05 16.70
N GLN A 147 -0.70 -14.19 17.20
CA GLN A 147 -1.05 -14.35 18.61
C GLN A 147 0.19 -14.40 19.52
N GLN A 148 1.28 -15.03 19.08
CA GLN A 148 2.58 -14.98 19.77
C GLN A 148 3.10 -13.54 19.89
N ASP A 149 3.23 -12.82 18.78
CA ASP A 149 3.80 -11.47 18.78
C ASP A 149 2.91 -10.46 19.53
N ARG A 150 1.58 -10.59 19.44
CA ARG A 150 0.62 -9.75 20.19
C ARG A 150 0.59 -10.04 21.70
N LEU A 151 0.99 -11.24 22.12
CA LEU A 151 1.24 -11.55 23.53
C LEU A 151 2.61 -11.03 23.98
N LEU A 152 3.67 -11.14 23.16
CA LEU A 152 5.00 -10.59 23.45
C LEU A 152 5.05 -9.04 23.43
N GLN A 153 4.02 -8.40 22.88
CA GLN A 153 3.70 -6.97 23.01
C GLN A 153 3.01 -6.60 24.33
N THR A 154 2.87 -7.52 25.30
CA THR A 154 2.35 -7.18 26.63
C THR A 154 3.36 -6.32 27.40
N GLU A 155 2.86 -5.34 28.14
CA GLU A 155 3.63 -4.53 29.08
C GLU A 155 4.31 -5.40 30.15
N LEU A 156 5.59 -5.15 30.37
CA LEU A 156 6.41 -5.77 31.39
C LEU A 156 6.71 -4.76 32.51
N ARG A 157 6.56 -5.21 33.76
CA ARG A 157 7.10 -4.49 34.92
C ARG A 157 8.63 -4.46 34.85
N GLN A 158 9.26 -3.48 35.49
CA GLN A 158 10.71 -3.30 35.50
C GLN A 158 11.49 -4.59 35.81
N GLU A 159 11.14 -5.30 36.89
CA GLU A 159 11.81 -6.55 37.28
C GLU A 159 11.61 -7.70 36.27
N GLN A 160 10.47 -7.70 35.57
CA GLN A 160 10.16 -8.69 34.53
C GLN A 160 11.01 -8.44 33.27
N ALA A 161 11.11 -7.17 32.85
CA ALA A 161 11.99 -6.76 31.76
C ALA A 161 13.46 -7.07 32.08
N ARG A 162 13.91 -6.72 33.29
CA ARG A 162 15.26 -7.01 33.78
C ARG A 162 15.57 -8.51 33.78
N GLY A 163 14.73 -9.35 34.39
CA GLY A 163 14.96 -10.80 34.46
C GLY A 163 15.03 -11.44 33.06
N LEU A 164 14.18 -11.01 32.13
CA LEU A 164 14.21 -11.47 30.73
C LEU A 164 15.46 -10.99 29.97
N ALA A 165 16.00 -9.81 30.28
CA ALA A 165 17.25 -9.33 29.73
C ALA A 165 18.47 -10.10 30.27
N GLU A 166 18.51 -10.39 31.58
CA GLU A 166 19.56 -11.22 32.18
C GLU A 166 19.53 -12.66 31.61
N LEU A 167 18.34 -13.20 31.32
CA LEU A 167 18.18 -14.49 30.62
C LEU A 167 18.73 -14.44 29.18
N LEU A 168 18.53 -13.33 28.46
CA LEU A 168 19.11 -13.11 27.13
C LEU A 168 20.64 -13.00 27.18
N GLU A 169 21.22 -12.31 28.17
CA GLU A 169 22.68 -12.21 28.31
C GLU A 169 23.35 -13.56 28.58
N ARG A 170 22.74 -14.40 29.43
CA ARG A 170 23.16 -15.79 29.65
C ARG A 170 23.03 -16.61 28.35
N THR A 171 21.95 -16.39 27.59
CA THR A 171 21.62 -17.14 26.36
C THR A 171 22.11 -16.41 25.10
N ARG A 172 23.43 -16.23 24.94
CA ARG A 172 24.02 -15.39 23.86
C ARG A 172 23.43 -15.57 22.44
N PRO A 173 23.16 -16.79 21.92
CA PRO A 173 22.54 -16.95 20.59
C PRO A 173 21.10 -16.39 20.52
N ALA A 174 20.34 -16.49 21.62
CA ALA A 174 19.01 -15.89 21.74
C ALA A 174 19.09 -14.37 21.77
N ARG A 175 20.08 -13.77 22.46
CA ARG A 175 20.33 -12.32 22.41
C ARG A 175 20.56 -11.84 20.96
N SER A 176 21.42 -12.51 20.19
CA SER A 176 21.66 -12.13 18.79
C SER A 176 20.40 -12.25 17.92
N ALA A 177 19.60 -13.31 18.09
CA ALA A 177 18.33 -13.48 17.39
C ALA A 177 17.31 -12.39 17.76
N TYR A 178 17.22 -12.06 19.05
CA TYR A 178 16.36 -11.02 19.59
C TYR A 178 16.71 -9.63 19.03
N GLU A 179 17.99 -9.24 19.08
CA GLU A 179 18.48 -7.98 18.52
C GLU A 179 18.26 -7.90 16.98
N ALA A 180 18.37 -9.03 16.27
CA ALA A 180 18.09 -9.12 14.83
C ALA A 180 16.60 -8.98 14.50
N HIS A 181 15.69 -9.61 15.25
CA HIS A 181 14.25 -9.44 15.06
C HIS A 181 13.79 -8.00 15.34
N LEU A 182 14.30 -7.37 16.39
CA LEU A 182 14.01 -5.96 16.67
C LEU A 182 14.52 -5.03 15.56
N ARG A 183 15.69 -5.31 14.98
CA ARG A 183 16.21 -4.59 13.81
C ARG A 183 15.32 -4.77 12.59
N LEU A 184 14.91 -6.00 12.27
CA LEU A 184 14.03 -6.29 11.14
C LEU A 184 12.67 -5.61 11.31
N ALA A 185 12.04 -5.69 12.48
CA ALA A 185 10.79 -5.00 12.76
C ALA A 185 10.92 -3.47 12.62
N ALA A 186 12.04 -2.90 13.10
CA ALA A 186 12.33 -1.47 12.99
C ALA A 186 12.49 -1.01 11.53
N ARG A 187 13.14 -1.81 10.67
CA ARG A 187 13.42 -1.48 9.27
C ARG A 187 12.30 -1.89 8.30
N LEU A 188 11.57 -2.97 8.57
CA LEU A 188 10.42 -3.39 7.76
C LEU A 188 9.19 -2.54 8.04
N THR A 189 8.95 -2.20 9.30
CA THR A 189 7.85 -1.31 9.66
C THR A 189 8.37 0.07 10.03
N ASN A 190 8.83 0.30 11.27
CA ASN A 190 9.33 1.60 11.74
C ASN A 190 10.01 1.48 13.11
N PRO A 191 10.76 2.50 13.57
CA PRO A 191 11.30 2.56 14.93
C PRO A 191 10.30 2.16 16.01
N LEU A 192 10.78 1.47 17.04
CA LEU A 192 9.97 0.91 18.13
C LEU A 192 9.31 2.04 18.95
N ALA A 193 8.08 1.80 19.44
CA ALA A 193 7.29 2.80 20.18
C ALA A 193 7.43 2.67 21.70
N GLY A 194 7.41 1.43 22.20
CA GLY A 194 7.73 1.10 23.60
C GLY A 194 9.20 0.77 23.76
N ALA A 195 9.64 0.69 25.02
CA ALA A 195 11.00 0.28 25.35
C ALA A 195 11.15 -1.25 25.24
N ASP A 196 12.35 -1.71 24.89
CA ASP A 196 12.69 -3.13 24.70
C ASP A 196 13.85 -3.58 25.60
N LEU A 197 14.07 -4.89 25.67
CA LEU A 197 15.00 -5.47 26.65
C LEU A 197 16.46 -5.08 26.42
N ARG A 198 16.85 -4.53 25.26
CA ARG A 198 18.24 -4.11 24.97
C ARG A 198 18.75 -3.02 25.91
N ALA A 199 17.86 -2.19 26.45
CA ALA A 199 18.26 -1.15 27.39
C ALA A 199 18.74 -1.71 28.76
N TRP A 200 18.44 -2.98 29.05
CA TRP A 200 18.90 -3.72 30.24
C TRP A 200 20.10 -4.63 29.96
N LEU A 201 20.62 -4.67 28.73
CA LEU A 201 21.74 -5.53 28.33
C LEU A 201 23.09 -4.84 28.61
N GLY A 202 23.45 -4.78 29.89
CA GLY A 202 24.71 -4.24 30.40
C GLY A 202 24.57 -3.66 31.81
N ASN A 203 25.68 -3.32 32.46
CA ASN A 203 25.75 -2.87 33.86
C ASN A 203 25.25 -1.43 34.12
N SER A 204 24.21 -0.98 33.40
CA SER A 204 23.65 0.37 33.53
C SER A 204 22.12 0.30 33.64
N VAL A 205 21.55 0.95 34.66
CA VAL A 205 20.09 1.11 34.76
C VAL A 205 19.62 2.04 33.64
N PRO A 206 18.71 1.62 32.76
CA PRO A 206 18.27 2.47 31.66
C PRO A 206 17.41 3.64 32.16
N VAL A 207 17.77 4.84 31.72
CA VAL A 207 16.92 6.03 31.86
C VAL A 207 15.84 5.95 30.77
N LEU A 208 14.58 5.78 31.18
CA LEU A 208 13.44 5.94 30.29
C LEU A 208 13.35 7.39 29.82
N SER A 209 13.22 7.60 28.51
CA SER A 209 12.88 8.90 27.94
C SER A 209 11.49 9.35 28.40
N GLU A 210 11.26 10.67 28.52
CA GLU A 210 9.94 11.20 28.85
C GLU A 210 8.87 10.69 27.87
N GLY A 211 7.78 10.14 28.39
CA GLY A 211 6.70 9.50 27.63
C GLY A 211 6.81 7.97 27.50
N THR A 212 8.02 7.40 27.47
CA THR A 212 8.18 5.92 27.48
C THR A 212 8.03 5.37 28.89
N SER A 213 6.85 4.85 29.24
CA SER A 213 6.59 4.20 30.53
C SER A 213 6.64 2.66 30.48
N GLN A 214 6.54 2.05 29.29
CA GLN A 214 6.26 0.62 29.14
C GLN A 214 7.40 -0.15 28.47
N TRP A 215 7.82 -1.23 29.12
CA TRP A 215 8.71 -2.26 28.55
C TRP A 215 7.89 -3.36 27.89
N SER A 216 8.43 -4.05 26.89
CA SER A 216 7.84 -5.28 26.34
C SER A 216 8.92 -6.16 25.70
N PHE A 217 8.60 -7.43 25.43
CA PHE A 217 9.57 -8.33 24.80
C PHE A 217 9.76 -7.93 23.33
N PHE A 218 8.68 -7.82 22.56
CA PHE A 218 8.70 -7.24 21.21
C PHE A 218 7.76 -6.03 21.17
N PRO A 219 8.24 -4.78 21.34
CA PRO A 219 7.36 -3.60 21.26
C PRO A 219 6.81 -3.38 19.85
N ALA A 220 5.63 -2.77 19.78
CA ALA A 220 5.06 -2.32 18.52
C ALA A 220 5.89 -1.16 17.91
N SER A 221 6.05 -1.15 16.59
CA SER A 221 6.66 -0.03 15.84
C SER A 221 5.75 1.21 15.80
N ARG A 222 6.34 2.41 15.86
CA ARG A 222 5.69 3.73 15.74
C ARG A 222 5.03 3.97 14.37
N SER A 223 4.00 4.81 14.31
CA SER A 223 3.41 5.30 13.07
C SER A 223 3.02 6.78 13.21
N HIS A 224 2.87 7.47 12.07
CA HIS A 224 2.47 8.88 12.05
C HIS A 224 1.17 9.13 12.85
N GLU A 225 0.13 8.31 12.67
CA GLU A 225 -1.12 8.38 13.46
C GLU A 225 -0.92 8.21 14.95
N ALA A 226 -0.13 7.21 15.36
CA ALA A 226 0.04 6.92 16.79
C ALA A 226 0.70 8.12 17.48
N VAL A 227 1.81 8.61 16.91
CA VAL A 227 2.55 9.78 17.38
C VAL A 227 1.71 11.06 17.30
N LEU A 228 0.85 11.20 16.28
CA LEU A 228 -0.05 12.35 16.16
C LEU A 228 -1.18 12.32 17.20
N LEU A 229 -1.83 11.17 17.41
CA LEU A 229 -2.92 11.00 18.37
C LEU A 229 -2.42 11.20 19.81
N GLU A 230 -1.26 10.63 20.13
CA GLU A 230 -0.52 10.82 21.38
C GLU A 230 -0.20 12.30 21.62
N LYS A 231 0.36 13.00 20.63
CA LYS A 231 0.64 14.45 20.70
C LYS A 231 -0.63 15.32 20.83
N LEU A 232 -1.71 14.93 20.15
CA LEU A 232 -3.00 15.66 20.17
C LEU A 232 -3.74 15.51 21.49
N TYR A 233 -3.72 14.31 22.07
CA TYR A 233 -4.55 13.94 23.22
C TYR A 233 -3.71 13.36 24.37
N GLY A 234 -3.05 12.22 24.15
CA GLY A 234 -2.43 11.46 25.25
C GLY A 234 -3.52 11.02 26.22
N ASP A 235 -3.39 11.39 27.50
CA ASP A 235 -4.39 11.12 28.54
C ASP A 235 -5.66 12.01 28.46
N ARG A 236 -5.73 12.96 27.51
CA ARG A 236 -6.89 13.87 27.37
C ARG A 236 -8.06 13.18 26.62
N PRO A 237 -9.32 13.46 26.99
CA PRO A 237 -10.49 12.96 26.26
C PRO A 237 -10.49 13.35 24.78
N ILE A 238 -10.89 12.41 23.93
CA ILE A 238 -11.02 12.62 22.47
C ILE A 238 -12.37 13.32 22.19
N PRO A 239 -12.39 14.48 21.49
CA PRO A 239 -13.61 15.22 21.16
C PRO A 239 -14.60 14.41 20.33
N ASP A 240 -15.90 14.70 20.49
CA ASP A 240 -16.92 14.19 19.58
C ASP A 240 -16.68 14.68 18.15
N GLY A 241 -16.91 13.79 17.18
CA GLY A 241 -16.70 14.09 15.76
C GLY A 241 -15.23 14.16 15.31
N PHE A 242 -14.25 13.88 16.18
CA PHE A 242 -12.84 13.83 15.76
C PHE A 242 -12.61 12.82 14.62
N ASP A 243 -11.88 13.23 13.59
CA ASP A 243 -11.51 12.43 12.41
C ASP A 243 -9.98 12.52 12.25
N LEU A 244 -9.29 11.41 12.52
CA LEU A 244 -7.82 11.39 12.54
C LEU A 244 -7.27 11.52 11.11
N MET A 245 -7.96 10.94 10.13
CA MET A 245 -7.55 11.01 8.73
C MET A 245 -7.50 12.45 8.21
N ASN A 246 -8.52 13.26 8.48
CA ASN A 246 -8.56 14.64 8.03
C ASN A 246 -7.53 15.52 8.77
N GLU A 247 -7.23 15.25 10.03
CA GLU A 247 -6.20 15.97 10.80
C GLU A 247 -4.76 15.63 10.33
N LEU A 248 -4.47 14.38 9.93
CA LEU A 248 -3.22 14.04 9.22
C LEU A 248 -3.07 14.88 7.94
N ILE A 249 -4.11 14.89 7.11
CA ILE A 249 -4.12 15.60 5.82
C ILE A 249 -3.93 17.10 6.03
N ARG A 250 -4.61 17.69 7.01
CA ARG A 250 -4.46 19.10 7.39
C ARG A 250 -3.01 19.41 7.77
N ARG A 251 -2.39 18.61 8.64
CA ARG A 251 -1.00 18.82 9.09
C ARG A 251 0.03 18.61 8.00
N ALA A 252 -0.14 17.59 7.16
CA ALA A 252 0.74 17.35 6.03
C ALA A 252 0.67 18.49 5.01
N ARG A 253 -0.53 18.97 4.67
CA ARG A 253 -0.72 20.16 3.82
C ARG A 253 -0.07 21.41 4.40
N ALA A 254 -0.18 21.62 5.71
CA ALA A 254 0.43 22.75 6.42
C ALA A 254 1.96 22.61 6.66
N GLY A 255 2.56 21.45 6.37
CA GLY A 255 3.96 21.16 6.70
C GLY A 255 4.24 20.90 8.19
N GLU A 256 3.20 20.88 9.04
CA GLU A 256 3.27 20.51 10.46
C GLU A 256 3.63 19.03 10.67
N LEU A 257 3.35 18.19 9.67
CA LEU A 257 3.69 16.77 9.60
C LEU A 257 4.45 16.53 8.30
N ARG A 258 5.70 16.06 8.40
CA ARG A 258 6.45 15.56 7.24
C ARG A 258 6.19 14.08 7.08
N LEU A 259 5.98 13.63 5.84
CA LEU A 259 5.84 12.21 5.49
C LEU A 259 7.09 11.66 4.77
N GLU A 260 8.17 12.45 4.73
CA GLU A 260 9.44 12.08 4.10
C GLU A 260 10.26 11.16 5.03
N PRO A 261 10.81 10.03 4.54
CA PRO A 261 11.56 9.10 5.38
C PRO A 261 12.87 9.71 5.89
N THR A 262 13.34 9.17 7.00
CA THR A 262 14.62 9.50 7.63
C THR A 262 15.54 8.28 7.66
N ASP A 263 16.80 8.45 8.05
CA ASP A 263 17.77 7.34 8.16
C ASP A 263 17.33 6.23 9.13
N ILE A 264 16.40 6.53 10.05
CA ILE A 264 15.81 5.57 10.99
C ILE A 264 14.45 5.02 10.54
N SER A 265 13.85 5.55 9.48
CA SER A 265 12.53 5.13 8.99
C SER A 265 12.55 3.71 8.44
N GLY A 266 11.43 2.99 8.62
CA GLY A 266 11.22 1.69 8.00
C GLY A 266 10.46 1.78 6.68
N TRP A 267 10.30 0.64 6.00
CA TRP A 267 9.67 0.58 4.66
C TRP A 267 8.25 1.12 4.65
N TYR A 268 7.53 1.00 5.76
CA TYR A 268 6.20 1.56 5.90
C TYR A 268 6.18 3.12 5.77
N ASP A 269 7.21 3.84 6.24
CA ASP A 269 7.30 5.29 5.97
C ASP A 269 7.55 5.58 4.49
N TYR A 270 8.38 4.78 3.80
CA TYR A 270 8.59 4.91 2.34
C TYR A 270 7.31 4.64 1.55
N GLN A 271 6.53 3.64 1.97
CA GLN A 271 5.20 3.40 1.43
C GLN A 271 4.33 4.65 1.57
N THR A 272 4.39 5.36 2.71
CA THR A 272 3.55 6.53 3.01
C THR A 272 4.03 7.86 2.42
N TRP A 273 5.33 8.00 2.25
CA TRP A 273 5.93 9.07 1.46
C TRP A 273 5.49 9.05 0.00
N SER A 274 5.29 7.86 -0.59
CA SER A 274 4.78 7.70 -1.97
C SER A 274 3.32 8.14 -2.14
N LEU A 275 2.74 8.78 -1.12
CA LEU A 275 1.32 9.11 -1.02
C LEU A 275 1.05 10.60 -0.77
N GLU A 276 2.00 11.31 -0.17
CA GLU A 276 2.00 12.75 -0.02
C GLU A 276 1.68 13.54 -1.32
N PRO A 277 2.17 13.17 -2.54
CA PRO A 277 1.89 13.93 -3.77
C PRO A 277 0.40 14.14 -4.07
N LEU A 278 -0.50 13.34 -3.48
CA LEU A 278 -1.93 13.46 -3.74
C LEU A 278 -2.63 14.50 -2.88
N ILE A 279 -2.14 14.71 -1.66
CA ILE A 279 -2.66 15.74 -0.75
C ILE A 279 -1.89 17.06 -0.88
N ARG A 280 -0.69 17.01 -1.48
CA ARG A 280 0.15 18.16 -1.82
C ARG A 280 0.58 18.16 -3.30
N PRO A 281 -0.35 18.06 -4.27
CA PRO A 281 -0.01 17.95 -5.70
C PRO A 281 0.63 19.22 -6.28
N ASP A 282 0.56 20.34 -5.57
CA ASP A 282 1.21 21.60 -5.94
C ASP A 282 2.68 21.67 -5.47
N ALA A 283 3.16 20.68 -4.69
CA ALA A 283 4.47 20.66 -4.06
C ALA A 283 5.45 19.64 -4.71
N VAL A 284 5.13 19.14 -5.91
CA VAL A 284 5.89 18.11 -6.64
C VAL A 284 6.30 18.62 -8.04
N PRO A 285 7.37 18.08 -8.67
CA PRO A 285 7.91 18.64 -9.92
C PRO A 285 6.89 18.72 -11.07
N GLU A 286 5.98 17.75 -11.15
CA GLU A 286 4.92 17.68 -12.16
C GLU A 286 3.83 18.75 -12.00
N ALA A 287 3.75 19.45 -10.85
CA ALA A 287 2.76 20.50 -10.60
C ALA A 287 2.76 21.60 -11.67
N SER A 288 3.94 21.95 -12.19
CA SER A 288 4.11 22.93 -13.26
C SER A 288 3.41 22.57 -14.58
N ARG A 289 3.02 21.30 -14.75
CA ARG A 289 2.33 20.76 -15.93
C ARG A 289 0.86 20.39 -15.67
N LEU A 290 0.33 20.71 -14.49
CA LEU A 290 -0.99 20.25 -14.04
C LEU A 290 -1.86 21.39 -13.48
N ARG A 291 -3.00 21.67 -14.14
CA ARG A 291 -4.14 22.38 -13.54
C ARG A 291 -5.15 21.37 -13.01
N LEU A 292 -5.08 21.12 -11.70
CA LEU A 292 -5.99 20.19 -11.03
C LEU A 292 -7.20 20.95 -10.46
N GLU A 293 -8.41 20.62 -10.93
CA GLU A 293 -9.65 21.24 -10.47
C GLU A 293 -10.08 20.73 -9.09
N PRO A 294 -10.92 21.47 -8.32
CA PRO A 294 -11.27 21.12 -6.95
C PRO A 294 -11.87 19.72 -6.75
N ARG A 295 -12.61 19.18 -7.72
CA ARG A 295 -13.15 17.81 -7.61
C ARG A 295 -12.11 16.75 -7.97
N TYR A 296 -11.19 17.00 -8.91
CA TYR A 296 -10.03 16.11 -9.06
C TYR A 296 -9.16 16.13 -7.81
N ARG A 297 -8.94 17.28 -7.17
CA ARG A 297 -8.25 17.36 -5.86
C ARG A 297 -8.98 16.59 -4.75
N ASN A 298 -10.31 16.62 -4.70
CA ASN A 298 -11.07 15.78 -3.78
C ASN A 298 -11.00 14.29 -4.14
N HIS A 299 -10.98 13.94 -5.43
CA HIS A 299 -10.67 12.59 -5.92
C HIS A 299 -9.26 12.16 -5.50
N LEU A 300 -8.24 13.06 -5.55
CA LEU A 300 -6.88 12.80 -5.07
C LEU A 300 -6.83 12.62 -3.55
N GLU A 301 -7.73 13.28 -2.81
CA GLU A 301 -7.86 13.12 -1.36
C GLU A 301 -8.68 11.87 -0.96
N ARG A 302 -9.70 11.47 -1.73
CA ARG A 302 -10.25 10.09 -1.67
C ARG A 302 -9.12 9.10 -2.01
N LEU A 303 -8.31 9.43 -3.01
CA LEU A 303 -7.06 8.76 -3.38
C LEU A 303 -5.97 8.95 -2.35
N PHE A 304 -6.22 9.58 -1.20
CA PHE A 304 -5.40 9.47 0.01
C PHE A 304 -6.06 8.57 1.09
N LYS A 305 -7.13 7.82 0.79
CA LYS A 305 -7.94 7.04 1.77
C LYS A 305 -8.22 5.51 1.46
N GLY A 306 -7.84 4.92 0.29
CA GLY A 306 -7.66 3.41 0.00
C GLY A 306 -6.42 2.52 -0.65
N MET A 307 -5.00 2.47 -0.80
CA MET A 307 -3.47 2.94 -0.62
C MET A 307 -2.52 4.04 0.26
N LEU A 308 -2.86 5.13 1.07
CA LEU A 308 -2.81 5.60 2.55
C LEU A 308 -4.20 5.58 3.37
N ALA A 309 -4.40 5.08 4.62
CA ALA A 309 -5.63 4.57 5.34
C ALA A 309 -5.89 3.02 5.53
N LEU A 310 -6.77 2.35 4.76
CA LEU A 310 -7.08 0.89 4.67
C LEU A 310 -6.07 -0.08 5.30
N ALA A 311 -4.82 -0.06 4.84
CA ALA A 311 -3.81 -1.08 5.10
C ALA A 311 -2.57 -0.53 5.77
N ARG A 312 -2.43 -0.56 7.08
CA ARG A 312 -3.24 -1.14 8.16
C ARG A 312 -3.33 -2.67 8.18
N GLU A 313 -4.16 -3.31 7.35
CA GLU A 313 -3.99 -4.72 6.98
C GLU A 313 -2.59 -5.19 6.52
N THR A 314 -1.75 -4.36 5.90
CA THR A 314 -0.42 -4.77 5.38
C THR A 314 0.68 -4.60 6.43
N HIS A 315 0.74 -3.40 7.02
CA HIS A 315 1.37 -3.08 8.32
C HIS A 315 0.32 -2.28 9.08
N VAL A 316 0.20 -2.31 10.42
CA VAL A 316 -0.89 -1.67 11.23
C VAL A 316 -0.99 -0.12 11.17
N LYS A 317 -1.02 0.43 9.95
CA LYS A 317 -0.73 1.80 9.49
C LYS A 317 -1.68 2.26 8.34
N GLN A 318 -1.36 2.31 7.03
CA GLN A 318 -2.12 3.16 6.05
C GLN A 318 -2.23 2.76 4.51
N VAL A 319 -3.45 2.63 3.86
CA VAL A 319 -3.74 2.57 2.36
C VAL A 319 -5.03 3.49 1.71
N LYS A 320 -5.27 4.59 0.73
CA LYS A 320 -5.20 5.31 -0.79
C LYS A 320 -6.00 4.84 -2.16
N ALA A 321 -7.11 5.41 -2.69
CA ALA A 321 -7.52 5.40 -4.17
C ALA A 321 -8.80 6.28 -4.51
N ALA A 322 -9.40 6.56 -5.71
CA ALA A 322 -9.01 6.87 -7.13
C ALA A 322 -10.23 7.17 -8.10
N VAL A 323 -10.34 6.61 -9.34
CA VAL A 323 -10.92 7.19 -10.61
C VAL A 323 -12.34 6.70 -11.11
N GLY A 324 -12.96 6.92 -12.32
CA GLY A 324 -12.80 7.69 -13.60
C GLY A 324 -13.84 7.25 -14.69
N GLY A 325 -14.02 7.90 -15.89
CA GLY A 325 -14.87 7.40 -17.04
C GLY A 325 -14.95 8.25 -18.37
N CYS A 326 -15.64 7.76 -19.44
CA CYS A 326 -15.51 8.05 -20.93
C CYS A 326 -16.78 8.75 -21.62
N ALA A 327 -17.01 9.24 -22.88
CA ALA A 327 -16.41 9.48 -24.27
C ALA A 327 -17.31 10.53 -25.11
N PHE A 328 -17.38 10.85 -26.45
CA PHE A 328 -16.82 10.40 -27.79
C PHE A 328 -16.86 11.41 -29.06
N ARG A 329 -17.42 11.12 -30.29
CA ARG A 329 -16.98 11.62 -31.68
C ARG A 329 -18.04 12.11 -32.77
N ARG A 330 -17.66 13.04 -33.71
CA ARG A 330 -18.10 13.24 -35.16
C ARG A 330 -16.86 13.72 -35.98
N GLU A 331 -16.77 13.73 -37.32
CA GLU A 331 -15.48 13.98 -38.00
C GLU A 331 -14.94 15.42 -38.06
N VAL A 332 -13.77 15.62 -37.40
CA VAL A 332 -12.78 16.70 -37.45
C VAL A 332 -11.43 16.07 -37.03
N VAL A 333 -10.26 16.68 -37.25
CA VAL A 333 -9.00 16.20 -36.64
C VAL A 333 -8.97 16.60 -35.18
N TYR A 334 -9.28 15.67 -34.28
CA TYR A 334 -9.16 15.92 -32.84
C TYR A 334 -7.78 15.59 -32.32
N ILE A 335 -7.26 16.48 -31.47
CA ILE A 335 -6.09 16.23 -30.66
C ILE A 335 -6.55 16.24 -29.19
N GLU A 336 -6.47 15.08 -28.57
CA GLU A 336 -6.83 14.81 -27.18
C GLU A 336 -5.58 14.39 -26.39
N PRO A 337 -5.50 14.64 -25.07
CA PRO A 337 -4.39 14.16 -24.25
C PRO A 337 -4.28 12.63 -24.26
N ASP A 338 -3.26 12.09 -24.92
CA ASP A 338 -2.97 10.66 -24.84
C ASP A 338 -2.08 10.34 -23.63
N LEU A 339 -2.68 9.78 -22.57
CA LEU A 339 -2.01 9.31 -21.37
C LEU A 339 -2.22 7.80 -21.24
N GLY A 340 -1.13 7.05 -21.13
CA GLY A 340 -1.15 5.63 -20.80
C GLY A 340 -1.40 5.37 -19.30
N VAL A 341 -1.13 6.35 -18.45
CA VAL A 341 -1.25 6.25 -16.98
C VAL A 341 -1.69 7.59 -16.36
N GLU A 342 -2.32 7.57 -15.19
CA GLU A 342 -2.60 8.80 -14.44
C GLU A 342 -1.32 9.63 -14.23
N PRO A 343 -1.36 10.97 -14.42
CA PRO A 343 -0.16 11.82 -14.48
C PRO A 343 0.37 12.14 -13.08
N LEU A 344 0.90 11.10 -12.40
CA LEU A 344 1.38 11.12 -11.02
C LEU A 344 2.79 10.51 -10.90
N PRO A 345 3.79 10.93 -11.72
CA PRO A 345 5.10 10.30 -11.77
C PRO A 345 5.80 10.22 -10.40
N GLU A 346 5.67 11.23 -9.53
CA GLU A 346 6.30 11.23 -8.21
C GLU A 346 5.73 10.13 -7.29
N VAL A 347 4.44 9.77 -7.43
CA VAL A 347 3.86 8.61 -6.73
C VAL A 347 4.57 7.32 -7.12
N TYR A 348 4.79 7.13 -8.42
CA TYR A 348 5.36 5.90 -8.95
C TYR A 348 6.85 5.81 -8.63
N ARG A 349 7.61 6.89 -8.83
CA ARG A 349 9.03 7.00 -8.47
C ARG A 349 9.29 6.71 -6.99
N ARG A 350 8.49 7.31 -6.09
CA ARG A 350 8.60 7.05 -4.63
C ARG A 350 8.25 5.61 -4.27
N ARG A 351 7.29 4.98 -4.97
CA ARG A 351 6.93 3.57 -4.74
C ARG A 351 8.00 2.60 -5.27
N ALA A 352 8.64 2.86 -6.40
CA ALA A 352 9.81 2.11 -6.86
C ALA A 352 10.98 2.23 -5.86
N ALA A 353 11.22 3.42 -5.31
CA ALA A 353 12.22 3.62 -4.25
C ALA A 353 11.90 2.83 -2.97
N ALA A 354 10.62 2.67 -2.60
CA ALA A 354 10.21 1.82 -1.49
C ALA A 354 10.56 0.33 -1.73
N TYR A 355 10.45 -0.17 -2.97
CA TYR A 355 10.84 -1.54 -3.29
C TYR A 355 12.36 -1.76 -3.25
N ARG A 356 13.16 -0.80 -3.70
CA ARG A 356 14.63 -0.83 -3.48
C ARG A 356 15.00 -0.87 -2.00
N PHE A 357 14.34 -0.05 -1.18
CA PHE A 357 14.58 -0.02 0.25
C PHE A 357 14.24 -1.37 0.91
N VAL A 358 13.06 -1.94 0.66
CA VAL A 358 12.68 -3.23 1.27
C VAL A 358 13.57 -4.38 0.79
N ARG A 359 14.00 -4.37 -0.48
CA ARG A 359 14.97 -5.36 -0.98
C ARG A 359 16.26 -5.34 -0.16
N GLY A 360 16.83 -4.16 0.11
CA GLY A 360 18.04 -4.02 0.92
C GLY A 360 17.86 -4.47 2.38
N VAL A 361 16.70 -4.17 2.99
CA VAL A 361 16.36 -4.64 4.36
C VAL A 361 16.25 -6.17 4.42
N LEU A 362 15.65 -6.77 3.39
CA LEU A 362 15.47 -8.22 3.33
C LEU A 362 16.77 -8.95 2.95
N ASP A 363 17.66 -8.34 2.17
CA ASP A 363 19.00 -8.87 1.91
C ASP A 363 19.89 -8.82 3.17
N GLU A 364 19.86 -7.72 3.94
CA GLU A 364 20.53 -7.63 5.25
C GLU A 364 20.08 -8.77 6.20
N ALA A 365 18.77 -9.02 6.27
CA ALA A 365 18.19 -9.99 7.21
C ALA A 365 18.23 -11.46 6.74
N PHE A 366 18.07 -11.73 5.44
CA PHE A 366 17.89 -13.09 4.90
C PHE A 366 18.94 -13.50 3.86
N SER A 367 19.67 -12.56 3.24
CA SER A 367 20.49 -12.73 2.01
C SER A 367 19.69 -13.01 0.73
N ASP A 368 20.15 -12.45 -0.39
CA ASP A 368 19.62 -12.67 -1.76
C ASP A 368 19.47 -14.18 -2.09
N ALA A 369 20.39 -15.02 -1.60
CA ALA A 369 20.31 -16.48 -1.76
C ALA A 369 19.07 -17.10 -1.09
N ALA A 370 18.65 -16.61 0.08
CA ALA A 370 17.40 -17.04 0.69
C ALA A 370 16.18 -16.36 0.06
N LEU A 371 16.29 -15.09 -0.36
CA LEU A 371 15.20 -14.40 -1.06
C LEU A 371 14.82 -15.06 -2.40
N ARG A 372 15.75 -15.82 -3.01
CA ARG A 372 15.51 -16.68 -4.19
C ARG A 372 14.80 -18.01 -3.89
N THR A 373 14.70 -18.40 -2.62
CA THR A 373 13.97 -19.60 -2.16
C THR A 373 12.72 -19.26 -1.32
N MET A 374 12.60 -18.00 -0.89
CA MET A 374 11.36 -17.43 -0.39
C MET A 374 10.43 -17.08 -1.54
N HIS A 375 9.13 -17.21 -1.30
CA HIS A 375 8.07 -16.91 -2.26
C HIS A 375 7.00 -16.03 -1.59
N ARG A 376 6.42 -15.09 -2.33
CA ARG A 376 5.29 -14.29 -1.82
C ARG A 376 4.11 -15.20 -1.47
N LEU A 377 3.49 -14.99 -0.31
CA LEU A 377 2.30 -15.74 0.08
C LEU A 377 1.00 -15.08 -0.39
N THR A 378 -0.05 -15.90 -0.51
CA THR A 378 -1.42 -15.49 -0.80
C THR A 378 -2.37 -16.32 0.08
N SER A 379 -3.67 -16.00 0.07
CA SER A 379 -4.70 -16.85 0.70
C SER A 379 -4.88 -18.22 0.03
N ALA A 380 -4.21 -18.49 -1.10
CA ALA A 380 -4.19 -19.78 -1.78
C ALA A 380 -2.85 -20.54 -1.63
N GLY A 381 -1.87 -19.97 -0.92
CA GLY A 381 -0.49 -20.49 -0.81
C GLY A 381 0.57 -19.58 -1.45
N PRO A 382 1.82 -20.04 -1.59
CA PRO A 382 2.89 -19.29 -2.24
C PRO A 382 2.67 -19.12 -3.75
N VAL A 383 3.22 -18.07 -4.33
CA VAL A 383 3.36 -17.89 -5.80
C VAL A 383 4.61 -18.61 -6.31
N GLU A 384 4.66 -18.93 -7.61
CA GLU A 384 5.79 -19.66 -8.22
C GLU A 384 7.07 -18.81 -8.36
N ILE A 385 6.93 -17.50 -8.59
CA ILE A 385 8.07 -16.58 -8.70
C ILE A 385 8.78 -16.40 -7.34
N SER A 386 10.11 -16.27 -7.34
CA SER A 386 10.86 -16.00 -6.12
C SER A 386 10.59 -14.59 -5.59
N LEU A 387 10.70 -14.39 -4.28
CA LEU A 387 10.47 -13.09 -3.66
C LEU A 387 11.53 -12.06 -4.12
N ALA A 388 12.78 -12.49 -4.36
CA ALA A 388 13.83 -11.63 -4.92
C ALA A 388 13.44 -11.06 -6.29
N ASP A 389 12.93 -11.93 -7.18
CA ASP A 389 12.62 -11.56 -8.56
C ASP A 389 11.27 -10.83 -8.65
N GLU A 390 10.29 -11.14 -7.79
CA GLU A 390 9.02 -10.42 -7.73
C GLU A 390 9.17 -9.00 -7.12
N ILE A 391 10.06 -8.79 -6.13
CA ILE A 391 10.41 -7.43 -5.68
C ILE A 391 11.01 -6.61 -6.84
N ALA A 392 11.91 -7.21 -7.62
CA ALA A 392 12.52 -6.55 -8.78
C ALA A 392 11.50 -6.26 -9.89
N ALA A 393 10.54 -7.15 -10.13
CA ALA A 393 9.43 -6.91 -11.04
C ALA A 393 8.54 -5.76 -10.56
N MET A 394 8.22 -5.69 -9.27
CA MET A 394 7.42 -4.60 -8.69
C MET A 394 8.15 -3.25 -8.71
N GLU A 395 9.45 -3.22 -8.46
CA GLU A 395 10.28 -2.02 -8.69
C GLU A 395 10.19 -1.58 -10.17
N SER A 396 10.46 -2.51 -11.09
CA SER A 396 10.46 -2.28 -12.53
C SER A 396 9.11 -1.75 -13.05
N LEU A 397 7.99 -2.30 -12.54
CA LEU A 397 6.63 -1.89 -12.87
C LEU A 397 6.37 -0.41 -12.51
N PHE A 398 6.80 0.02 -11.32
CA PHE A 398 6.60 1.40 -10.87
C PHE A 398 7.59 2.40 -11.49
N GLU A 399 8.82 1.97 -11.79
CA GLU A 399 9.76 2.78 -12.57
C GLU A 399 9.26 2.97 -14.02
N GLY A 400 8.67 1.92 -14.62
CA GLY A 400 8.02 2.01 -15.93
C GLY A 400 6.80 2.93 -15.94
N ALA A 401 5.92 2.83 -14.93
CA ALA A 401 4.79 3.74 -14.76
C ALA A 401 5.24 5.21 -14.60
N CYS A 402 6.34 5.45 -13.87
CA CYS A 402 6.97 6.77 -13.76
C CYS A 402 7.45 7.30 -15.13
N ARG A 403 8.12 6.45 -15.92
CA ARG A 403 8.64 6.82 -17.25
C ARG A 403 7.53 7.17 -18.23
N VAL A 404 6.49 6.35 -18.31
CA VAL A 404 5.31 6.63 -19.15
C VAL A 404 4.61 7.92 -18.68
N ALA A 405 4.40 8.11 -17.38
CA ALA A 405 3.82 9.34 -16.85
C ALA A 405 4.66 10.59 -17.22
N CYS A 406 5.99 10.55 -17.06
CA CYS A 406 6.86 11.66 -17.46
C CYS A 406 6.82 11.92 -18.97
N ARG A 407 6.91 10.86 -19.78
CA ARG A 407 6.88 10.91 -21.25
C ARG A 407 5.60 11.56 -21.76
N ASP A 408 4.45 11.08 -21.28
CA ASP A 408 3.11 11.52 -21.70
C ASP A 408 2.81 12.97 -21.25
N MET A 409 3.50 13.45 -20.20
CA MET A 409 3.47 14.84 -19.73
C MET A 409 4.52 15.77 -20.36
N GLY A 410 5.45 15.24 -21.16
CA GLY A 410 6.59 16.00 -21.68
C GLY A 410 7.60 16.47 -20.61
N LEU A 411 7.68 15.74 -19.49
CA LEU A 411 8.66 15.95 -18.42
C LEU A 411 10.01 15.27 -18.75
N PRO A 412 11.13 15.73 -18.16
CA PRO A 412 12.40 15.00 -18.23
C PRO A 412 12.25 13.58 -17.66
N LEU A 413 12.71 12.58 -18.41
CA LEU A 413 12.72 11.19 -17.93
C LEU A 413 13.71 11.04 -16.76
N PRO A 414 13.39 10.24 -15.73
CA PRO A 414 14.29 10.00 -14.62
C PRO A 414 15.59 9.30 -15.08
N THR A 415 16.73 9.81 -14.62
CA THR A 415 18.07 9.27 -14.90
C THR A 415 18.59 8.31 -13.83
N ASN A 416 17.84 8.13 -12.73
CA ASN A 416 18.15 7.23 -11.63
C ASN A 416 16.90 6.40 -11.26
N PRO A 417 17.05 5.10 -10.92
CA PRO A 417 18.30 4.36 -10.75
C PRO A 417 19.00 4.06 -12.09
N PRO A 418 20.32 3.81 -12.09
CA PRO A 418 21.03 3.32 -13.28
C PRO A 418 20.54 1.91 -13.62
N GLY A 419 20.14 1.70 -14.86
CA GLY A 419 19.53 0.45 -15.34
C GLY A 419 19.27 0.52 -16.85
N LYS A 420 18.43 -0.38 -17.36
CA LYS A 420 17.95 -0.35 -18.76
C LYS A 420 16.55 0.28 -18.79
N PRO A 421 16.42 1.58 -19.09
CA PRO A 421 15.16 2.32 -18.91
C PRO A 421 14.02 1.76 -19.76
N ASP A 422 14.35 1.30 -20.97
CA ASP A 422 13.41 0.73 -21.93
C ASP A 422 12.79 -0.58 -21.43
N GLU A 423 13.50 -1.35 -20.61
CA GLU A 423 12.98 -2.60 -20.03
C GLU A 423 11.93 -2.34 -18.93
N HIS A 424 12.09 -1.26 -18.16
CA HIS A 424 11.08 -0.83 -17.19
C HIS A 424 9.81 -0.33 -17.89
N GLU A 425 9.95 0.51 -18.92
CA GLU A 425 8.83 1.01 -19.72
C GLU A 425 8.11 -0.15 -20.45
N ALA A 426 8.85 -1.06 -21.09
CA ALA A 426 8.28 -2.24 -21.72
C ALA A 426 7.55 -3.17 -20.72
N HIS A 427 8.11 -3.40 -19.53
CA HIS A 427 7.46 -4.21 -18.50
C HIS A 427 6.14 -3.58 -18.01
N PHE A 428 6.11 -2.27 -17.76
CA PHE A 428 4.88 -1.57 -17.43
C PHE A 428 3.85 -1.64 -18.57
N LEU A 429 4.25 -1.42 -19.82
CA LEU A 429 3.34 -1.48 -20.97
C LEU A 429 2.80 -2.90 -21.21
N GLN A 430 3.61 -3.94 -21.02
CA GLN A 430 3.18 -5.34 -21.07
C GLN A 430 2.14 -5.63 -19.97
N TRP A 431 2.41 -5.21 -18.73
CA TRP A 431 1.46 -5.35 -17.63
C TRP A 431 0.17 -4.56 -17.88
N ALA A 432 0.26 -3.34 -18.40
CA ALA A 432 -0.87 -2.48 -18.75
C ALA A 432 -1.73 -3.04 -19.89
N ALA A 433 -1.16 -3.87 -20.77
CA ALA A 433 -1.91 -4.64 -21.77
C ALA A 433 -2.58 -5.88 -21.17
N GLY A 434 -1.89 -6.59 -20.28
CA GLY A 434 -2.38 -7.81 -19.61
C GLY A 434 -3.26 -7.60 -18.37
N GLN A 435 -3.47 -6.35 -17.93
CA GLN A 435 -3.99 -5.98 -16.60
C GLN A 435 -5.24 -6.76 -16.15
N GLU A 436 -6.19 -7.04 -17.05
CA GLU A 436 -7.45 -7.75 -16.69
C GLU A 436 -7.24 -9.22 -16.30
N GLN A 437 -6.06 -9.78 -16.58
CA GLN A 437 -5.66 -11.15 -16.25
C GLN A 437 -4.87 -11.21 -14.93
N ASP A 438 -4.60 -10.07 -14.29
CA ASP A 438 -3.82 -10.00 -13.06
C ASP A 438 -4.61 -10.49 -11.83
N GLY A 439 -4.22 -11.67 -11.33
CA GLY A 439 -4.82 -12.32 -10.15
C GLY A 439 -4.61 -11.61 -8.80
N ASP A 440 -3.88 -10.48 -8.77
CA ASP A 440 -3.89 -9.57 -7.63
C ASP A 440 -5.10 -8.62 -7.69
N LEU A 441 -5.45 -8.10 -8.87
CA LEU A 441 -6.49 -7.06 -9.01
C LEU A 441 -7.92 -7.60 -8.89
N SER A 442 -8.12 -8.89 -9.16
CA SER A 442 -9.40 -9.59 -9.02
C SER A 442 -9.76 -9.96 -7.56
N ARG A 443 -8.93 -9.57 -6.58
CA ARG A 443 -9.16 -9.87 -5.17
C ARG A 443 -10.16 -8.90 -4.53
N ASP A 444 -10.81 -9.36 -3.47
CA ASP A 444 -11.73 -8.55 -2.67
C ASP A 444 -10.92 -7.61 -1.74
N GLY A 445 -11.08 -6.30 -1.93
CA GLY A 445 -10.37 -5.27 -1.14
C GLY A 445 -11.01 -4.92 0.19
N ARG A 446 -12.20 -5.45 0.50
CA ARG A 446 -13.03 -4.96 1.61
C ARG A 446 -12.55 -5.45 2.97
N MET A 447 -12.48 -4.51 3.92
CA MET A 447 -11.91 -4.72 5.25
C MET A 447 -12.28 -3.60 6.24
N MET A 448 -12.00 -3.85 7.52
CA MET A 448 -11.97 -2.82 8.56
C MET A 448 -10.78 -3.04 9.50
N VAL A 449 -10.25 -1.97 10.08
CA VAL A 449 -9.01 -1.99 10.88
C VAL A 449 -9.09 -1.01 12.06
N PRO A 450 -8.51 -1.36 13.22
CA PRO A 450 -8.47 -0.47 14.38
C PRO A 450 -7.51 0.71 14.16
N VAL A 451 -7.99 1.91 14.46
CA VAL A 451 -7.19 3.15 14.50
C VAL A 451 -6.73 3.41 15.93
N PHE A 452 -7.69 3.52 16.85
CA PHE A 452 -7.49 3.60 18.30
C PHE A 452 -8.70 3.04 19.05
N HIS A 453 -8.54 2.72 20.34
CA HIS A 453 -9.66 2.37 21.22
C HIS A 453 -9.99 3.51 22.16
N ASP A 454 -11.25 3.92 22.20
CA ASP A 454 -11.76 4.99 23.04
C ASP A 454 -12.26 4.41 24.36
N VAL A 455 -11.47 4.59 25.42
CA VAL A 455 -11.73 4.01 26.75
C VAL A 455 -13.01 4.59 27.38
N GLN A 456 -13.33 5.86 27.10
CA GLN A 456 -14.51 6.52 27.65
C GLN A 456 -15.79 6.06 26.94
N ARG A 457 -15.77 5.99 25.60
CA ARG A 457 -16.91 5.52 24.79
C ARG A 457 -17.02 3.99 24.73
N ARG A 458 -15.99 3.25 25.18
CA ARG A 458 -15.84 1.79 25.08
C ARG A 458 -16.02 1.27 23.65
N GLN A 459 -15.58 2.05 22.67
CA GLN A 459 -15.69 1.76 21.24
C GLN A 459 -14.33 1.86 20.58
N THR A 460 -14.13 1.12 19.49
CA THR A 460 -12.91 1.21 18.68
C THR A 460 -13.19 2.11 17.48
N LYS A 461 -12.38 3.16 17.27
CA LYS A 461 -12.41 3.92 16.02
C LYS A 461 -11.73 3.09 14.95
N VAL A 462 -12.39 2.91 13.82
CA VAL A 462 -11.93 2.06 12.72
C VAL A 462 -11.91 2.81 11.41
N TRP A 463 -10.94 2.45 10.56
CA TRP A 463 -10.96 2.75 9.14
C TRP A 463 -11.55 1.56 8.41
N ALA A 464 -12.44 1.81 7.45
CA ALA A 464 -13.14 0.78 6.71
C ALA A 464 -13.09 1.08 5.21
N PHE A 465 -12.67 0.08 4.43
CA PHE A 465 -12.72 0.08 2.97
C PHE A 465 -13.91 -0.75 2.55
N LEU A 466 -14.95 -0.08 2.06
CA LEU A 466 -16.27 -0.65 1.85
C LEU A 466 -16.40 -1.34 0.48
N GLY A 467 -15.45 -1.09 -0.43
CA GLY A 467 -15.42 -1.62 -1.79
C GLY A 467 -14.94 -0.54 -2.77
N TRP A 468 -15.26 -0.75 -4.05
CA TRP A 468 -14.96 0.15 -5.16
C TRP A 468 -16.22 0.71 -5.83
N ASP A 469 -16.00 1.75 -6.63
CA ASP A 469 -16.90 2.77 -7.17
C ASP A 469 -16.22 3.34 -8.45
N ARG A 470 -16.91 4.17 -9.24
CA ARG A 470 -16.42 4.76 -10.50
C ARG A 470 -16.83 6.23 -10.57
N THR A 471 -15.88 7.16 -10.40
CA THR A 471 -16.14 8.59 -10.69
C THR A 471 -16.02 8.86 -12.20
N LEU A 472 -15.96 10.10 -12.70
CA LEU A 472 -15.54 10.38 -14.08
C LEU A 472 -14.27 11.24 -14.11
N LEU A 473 -13.39 11.09 -15.10
CA LEU A 473 -12.32 12.06 -15.38
C LEU A 473 -12.55 12.74 -16.71
N GLN A 474 -12.33 14.04 -16.72
CA GLN A 474 -12.17 14.85 -17.91
C GLN A 474 -10.73 15.39 -17.94
N ILE A 475 -9.97 15.02 -18.97
CA ILE A 475 -8.56 15.39 -19.16
C ILE A 475 -8.43 16.23 -20.42
N ALA A 476 -8.01 17.48 -20.31
CA ALA A 476 -7.91 18.43 -21.42
C ALA A 476 -6.54 19.12 -21.45
N TYR A 477 -6.25 19.87 -22.51
CA TYR A 477 -5.15 20.83 -22.50
C TYR A 477 -5.60 22.14 -21.84
N ALA A 478 -4.92 22.59 -20.79
CA ALA A 478 -5.17 23.87 -20.13
C ALA A 478 -4.76 25.07 -21.02
N ARG A 479 -3.87 24.82 -21.98
CA ARG A 479 -3.52 25.66 -23.11
C ARG A 479 -3.30 24.77 -24.32
N GLU A 480 -4.00 25.03 -25.40
CA GLU A 480 -3.91 24.26 -26.65
C GLU A 480 -2.48 24.31 -27.23
N PRO A 481 -1.90 23.16 -27.63
CA PRO A 481 -0.58 23.12 -28.27
C PRO A 481 -0.64 23.62 -29.72
N SER A 482 0.44 24.24 -30.19
CA SER A 482 0.57 24.64 -31.60
C SER A 482 0.79 23.42 -32.51
N VAL A 483 -0.10 23.17 -33.45
CA VAL A 483 0.16 22.23 -34.55
C VAL A 483 1.18 22.83 -35.50
N VAL A 484 2.32 22.15 -35.69
CA VAL A 484 3.42 22.62 -36.55
C VAL A 484 3.27 22.10 -37.98
N SER A 485 2.71 20.90 -38.15
CA SER A 485 2.39 20.29 -39.44
C SER A 485 1.25 19.29 -39.32
N CYS A 486 0.52 19.08 -40.41
CA CYS A 486 -0.38 17.94 -40.58
C CYS A 486 0.09 17.14 -41.79
N GLU A 487 0.79 16.03 -41.56
CA GLU A 487 1.14 15.12 -42.66
C GLU A 487 -0.11 14.37 -43.10
N GLY A 488 -0.64 14.74 -44.26
CA GLY A 488 -1.76 14.03 -44.87
C GLY A 488 -1.33 12.61 -45.23
N VAL A 489 -1.97 11.62 -44.62
CA VAL A 489 -1.83 10.20 -44.99
C VAL A 489 -2.34 10.04 -46.42
N SER A 490 -1.44 10.20 -47.40
CA SER A 490 -1.78 10.16 -48.81
C SER A 490 -2.39 8.81 -49.14
N ALA A 491 -3.68 8.82 -49.47
CA ALA A 491 -4.48 7.62 -49.66
C ALA A 491 -4.20 6.93 -51.00
N ALA A 492 -2.92 6.69 -51.30
CA ALA A 492 -2.41 5.90 -52.41
C ALA A 492 -2.67 4.40 -52.20
N ARG A 493 -3.94 4.04 -51.94
CA ARG A 493 -4.45 2.70 -52.20
C ARG A 493 -4.31 2.46 -53.70
N GLN A 494 -3.23 1.78 -54.08
CA GLN A 494 -3.08 1.22 -55.41
C GLN A 494 -4.21 0.21 -55.61
N VAL A 495 -5.26 0.63 -56.31
CA VAL A 495 -6.27 -0.27 -56.84
C VAL A 495 -5.61 -1.00 -58.01
N PRO A 496 -5.52 -2.35 -58.01
CA PRO A 496 -4.93 -3.08 -59.12
C PRO A 496 -5.66 -2.78 -60.43
N GLU A 497 -4.91 -2.53 -61.51
CA GLU A 497 -5.48 -2.16 -62.80
C GLU A 497 -6.32 -3.31 -63.39
N ALA A 498 -7.64 -3.11 -63.47
CA ALA A 498 -8.56 -4.15 -63.91
C ALA A 498 -9.75 -3.61 -64.75
N THR A 499 -9.53 -2.64 -65.67
CA THR A 499 -10.41 -2.38 -66.84
C THR A 499 -9.85 -1.37 -67.85
N ASP A 500 -8.64 -1.58 -68.41
CA ASP A 500 -8.26 -0.83 -69.63
C ASP A 500 -8.81 -1.50 -70.90
N ARG A 501 -9.84 -0.89 -71.50
CA ARG A 501 -10.26 -1.14 -72.90
C ARG A 501 -11.19 -0.10 -73.53
N LEU A 502 -11.45 1.04 -72.86
CA LEU A 502 -12.47 2.02 -73.29
C LEU A 502 -12.03 3.50 -73.28
N ASN A 503 -10.84 3.84 -72.75
CA ASN A 503 -10.40 5.24 -72.61
C ASN A 503 -9.53 5.78 -73.77
N THR A 504 -9.15 4.93 -74.74
CA THR A 504 -8.18 5.25 -75.80
C THR A 504 -8.65 6.34 -76.78
N LEU A 505 -9.95 6.69 -76.80
CA LEU A 505 -10.54 7.65 -77.74
C LEU A 505 -10.80 9.07 -77.17
N ARG A 506 -10.47 9.36 -75.91
CA ARG A 506 -10.66 10.71 -75.31
C ARG A 506 -9.39 11.58 -75.22
N LYS A 507 -8.24 11.10 -75.69
CA LYS A 507 -6.99 11.89 -75.80
C LYS A 507 -6.96 12.78 -77.05
N LYS A 508 -7.62 13.95 -77.02
CA LYS A 508 -7.29 15.03 -77.99
C LYS A 508 -7.55 16.48 -77.55
N PHE A 509 -8.46 16.72 -76.61
CA PHE A 509 -8.63 18.06 -76.00
C PHE A 509 -8.81 17.95 -74.49
N ARG A 510 -7.71 18.12 -73.75
CA ARG A 510 -7.74 18.46 -72.33
C ARG A 510 -6.70 19.57 -72.13
N LYS A 511 -7.14 20.74 -71.66
CA LYS A 511 -6.22 21.80 -71.22
C LYS A 511 -5.29 21.20 -70.16
N VAL A 512 -4.06 21.71 -70.07
CA VAL A 512 -3.28 21.61 -68.83
C VAL A 512 -4.16 22.19 -67.72
N PRO A 513 -4.52 21.43 -66.67
CA PRO A 513 -5.20 22.02 -65.53
C PRO A 513 -4.24 23.02 -64.87
N GLU A 514 -4.78 24.15 -64.43
CA GLU A 514 -4.04 25.01 -63.49
C GLU A 514 -3.68 24.19 -62.25
N PRO A 515 -2.55 24.49 -61.57
CA PRO A 515 -2.19 23.77 -60.35
C PRO A 515 -3.34 23.91 -59.35
N GLU A 516 -3.97 22.79 -58.98
CA GLU A 516 -5.01 22.78 -57.97
C GLU A 516 -4.44 23.43 -56.70
N ALA A 517 -5.17 24.41 -56.17
CA ALA A 517 -4.78 25.07 -54.92
C ALA A 517 -4.58 23.99 -53.84
N PRO A 518 -3.52 24.09 -53.01
CA PRO A 518 -3.25 23.08 -52.01
C PRO A 518 -4.50 22.89 -51.13
N PRO A 519 -4.88 21.65 -50.82
CA PRO A 519 -6.11 21.39 -50.07
C PRO A 519 -6.08 22.18 -48.76
N PRO A 520 -7.20 22.79 -48.35
CA PRO A 520 -7.23 23.59 -47.14
C PRO A 520 -6.75 22.75 -45.96
N ALA A 521 -5.92 23.34 -45.10
CA ALA A 521 -5.41 22.67 -43.91
C ALA A 521 -6.60 22.10 -43.11
N PRO A 522 -6.49 20.87 -42.58
CA PRO A 522 -7.59 20.25 -41.88
C PRO A 522 -7.99 21.08 -40.66
N ASP A 523 -9.29 21.19 -40.39
CA ASP A 523 -9.77 21.76 -39.14
C ASP A 523 -9.25 20.90 -37.98
N VAL A 524 -8.54 21.52 -37.05
CA VAL A 524 -7.99 20.89 -35.84
C VAL A 524 -8.74 21.44 -34.65
N GLN A 525 -9.36 20.55 -33.89
CA GLN A 525 -10.05 20.91 -32.65
C GLN A 525 -9.44 20.16 -31.48
N PHE A 526 -9.05 20.88 -30.44
CA PHE A 526 -8.59 20.26 -29.21
C PHE A 526 -9.78 19.79 -28.39
N ARG A 527 -9.63 18.64 -27.71
CA ARG A 527 -10.71 18.05 -26.93
C ARG A 527 -10.26 17.55 -25.58
N SER A 528 -11.24 17.45 -24.68
CA SER A 528 -11.07 16.67 -23.46
C SER A 528 -11.23 15.19 -23.78
N ARG A 529 -10.22 14.39 -23.43
CA ARG A 529 -10.37 12.95 -23.29
C ARG A 529 -11.14 12.65 -22.02
N TRP A 530 -11.85 11.52 -22.03
CA TRP A 530 -12.60 11.01 -20.90
C TRP A 530 -12.09 9.59 -20.61
N CYS A 531 -11.69 9.29 -19.36
CA CYS A 531 -10.90 8.10 -19.02
C CYS A 531 -11.34 7.39 -17.74
N GLU A 532 -11.57 6.07 -17.81
CA GLU A 532 -12.00 5.24 -16.66
C GLU A 532 -10.91 4.83 -15.67
N ALA A 533 -11.30 4.70 -14.39
CA ALA A 533 -10.90 3.58 -13.53
C ALA A 533 -11.72 3.61 -12.21
N ALA A 534 -11.09 3.33 -11.05
CA ALA A 534 -11.75 2.87 -9.83
C ALA A 534 -11.59 3.83 -8.64
N VAL A 535 -12.67 4.30 -8.02
CA VAL A 535 -12.62 4.87 -6.65
C VAL A 535 -12.85 3.74 -5.65
N PRO A 536 -12.17 3.68 -4.52
CA PRO A 536 -12.61 2.96 -3.35
C PRO A 536 -13.63 3.83 -2.60
N VAL A 537 -14.29 3.19 -1.65
CA VAL A 537 -15.18 3.89 -0.74
C VAL A 537 -14.70 3.69 0.69
N PHE A 538 -14.28 4.79 1.30
CA PHE A 538 -13.71 4.86 2.64
C PHE A 538 -14.72 5.41 3.66
N ALA A 539 -14.57 4.98 4.91
CA ALA A 539 -15.19 5.59 6.08
C ALA A 539 -14.27 5.49 7.32
N GLU A 540 -14.36 6.49 8.20
CA GLU A 540 -13.83 6.45 9.56
C GLU A 540 -15.00 6.49 10.55
N VAL A 541 -15.23 5.42 11.32
CA VAL A 541 -16.40 5.27 12.21
C VAL A 541 -16.03 4.63 13.55
N TYR A 542 -16.91 4.73 14.55
CA TYR A 542 -16.80 3.98 15.80
C TYR A 542 -17.60 2.68 15.71
N VAL A 543 -17.04 1.59 16.26
CA VAL A 543 -17.72 0.29 16.34
C VAL A 543 -17.57 -0.34 17.72
N ARG A 544 -18.58 -1.12 18.14
CA ARG A 544 -18.56 -1.88 19.40
C ARG A 544 -17.79 -3.20 19.31
N ARG A 545 -17.78 -3.84 18.15
CA ARG A 545 -17.04 -5.09 17.87
C ARG A 545 -16.22 -4.93 16.59
N LEU A 546 -14.99 -5.43 16.60
CA LEU A 546 -14.15 -5.49 15.41
C LEU A 546 -14.49 -6.75 14.62
N LEU A 547 -14.95 -6.60 13.38
CA LEU A 547 -15.15 -7.72 12.47
C LEU A 547 -13.81 -8.08 11.81
N ASP A 548 -13.53 -9.37 11.62
CA ASP A 548 -12.41 -9.79 10.77
C ASP A 548 -12.71 -9.55 9.27
N ARG A 549 -11.70 -9.78 8.42
CA ARG A 549 -11.77 -9.61 6.95
C ARG A 549 -12.94 -10.39 6.32
N ASN A 550 -13.31 -11.56 6.83
CA ASN A 550 -14.39 -12.39 6.30
C ASN A 550 -15.76 -12.02 6.90
N GLU A 551 -15.83 -11.69 8.18
CA GLU A 551 -17.02 -11.12 8.82
C GLU A 551 -17.41 -9.78 8.14
N PHE A 552 -16.44 -8.91 7.88
CA PHE A 552 -16.66 -7.60 7.27
C PHE A 552 -17.05 -7.67 5.78
N ARG A 553 -16.49 -8.60 5.00
CA ARG A 553 -16.92 -8.84 3.62
C ARG A 553 -18.39 -9.28 3.56
N LYS A 554 -18.79 -10.25 4.40
CA LYS A 554 -20.19 -10.69 4.52
C LYS A 554 -21.13 -9.54 4.92
N HIS A 555 -20.67 -8.62 5.77
CA HIS A 555 -21.40 -7.39 6.11
C HIS A 555 -21.57 -6.49 4.88
N CYS A 556 -20.52 -6.27 4.10
CA CYS A 556 -20.58 -5.49 2.85
C CYS A 556 -21.48 -6.14 1.79
N ASP A 557 -21.42 -7.47 1.61
CA ASP A 557 -22.26 -8.21 0.67
C ASP A 557 -23.76 -8.12 0.99
N ARG A 558 -24.09 -8.04 2.29
CA ARG A 558 -25.46 -7.91 2.80
C ARG A 558 -26.05 -6.51 2.58
N TYR A 559 -25.27 -5.45 2.79
CA TYR A 559 -25.78 -4.07 2.80
C TYR A 559 -25.45 -3.25 1.55
N ARG A 560 -24.38 -3.59 0.83
CA ARG A 560 -23.98 -3.14 -0.52
C ARG A 560 -23.69 -1.65 -0.74
N THR A 561 -24.51 -0.72 -0.24
CA THR A 561 -24.25 0.73 -0.34
C THR A 561 -23.47 1.22 0.88
N LYS A 562 -22.74 2.33 0.75
CA LYS A 562 -21.98 2.91 1.87
C LYS A 562 -22.89 3.21 3.06
N GLU A 563 -24.02 3.82 2.78
CA GLU A 563 -24.96 4.33 3.78
C GLU A 563 -25.58 3.16 4.56
N ALA A 564 -26.02 2.11 3.86
CA ALA A 564 -26.54 0.90 4.51
C ALA A 564 -25.45 0.12 5.27
N ILE A 565 -24.23 0.02 4.73
CA ILE A 565 -23.09 -0.64 5.39
C ILE A 565 -22.79 0.03 6.72
N LEU A 566 -22.68 1.37 6.76
CA LEU A 566 -22.32 2.12 7.97
C LEU A 566 -23.47 2.16 8.99
N ALA A 567 -24.72 2.31 8.52
CA ALA A 567 -25.90 2.31 9.40
C ALA A 567 -26.09 1.01 10.19
N ASN A 568 -25.50 -0.11 9.73
CA ASN A 568 -25.61 -1.42 10.36
C ASN A 568 -24.32 -1.86 11.09
N LEU A 569 -23.27 -1.03 11.15
CA LEU A 569 -21.94 -1.40 11.68
C LEU A 569 -21.68 -0.96 13.14
N CYS A 570 -22.54 -0.12 13.73
CA CYS A 570 -22.26 0.67 14.95
C CYS A 570 -22.68 0.04 16.29
#